data_AF-A0A268TYV8-F1
#
_entry.id   AF-A0A268TYV8-F1
#
_cell.length_a   1.000
_cell.length_b   1.000
_cell.length_c   1.000
_cell.angle_alpha   90.00
_cell.angle_beta   90.00
_cell.angle_gamma   90.00
#
_symmetry.space_group_name_H-M   'P 1'
#
loop_
_entity.id
_entity.type
_entity.pdbx_description
1 polymer ?
#
loop_
_entity_poly.entity_id
_entity_poly.type
_entity_poly.pdbx_seq_one_letter_code
_entity_poly.pdbx_strand_id
1 'polypeptide(L)'
;MYIYCNNCGHKLDANDKYCAMCGSKIETMDNASTIKDRLNSLRQEIKASNKSSSETLDYVKVSADWLNKICRINGYFTKGELAERRFRASYRIIYSLYLIFVVPVTLALIYELITGKNSLAYILTSLIAWGVLIIWGILIFISKKFKLPIMLAIMSLLVVIIQLTGLEGSSYLNWFRLLIVLIFLIPTIQAFHSIKYLPSRMKKRLS
;
A
#
# COMPACT_ATOMS: atom_id res chain seq x y z
N MET A 1 -47.38 -3.91 50.65
CA MET A 1 -47.03 -3.40 49.29
C MET A 1 -47.53 -4.45 48.31
N TYR A 2 -48.22 -4.08 47.23
CA TYR A 2 -48.78 -5.06 46.29
C TYR A 2 -48.16 -4.87 44.91
N ILE A 3 -47.99 -5.97 44.18
CA ILE A 3 -47.50 -6.00 42.80
C ILE A 3 -48.54 -6.69 41.92
N TYR A 4 -48.50 -6.45 40.61
CA TYR A 4 -49.39 -7.12 39.67
C TYR A 4 -48.62 -8.18 38.88
N CYS A 5 -49.27 -9.31 38.62
CA CYS A 5 -48.68 -10.34 37.78
C CYS A 5 -48.53 -9.84 36.34
N ASN A 6 -47.31 -9.86 35.79
CA ASN A 6 -47.08 -9.48 34.39
C ASN A 6 -47.75 -10.41 33.37
N ASN A 7 -48.16 -11.63 33.78
CA ASN A 7 -48.78 -12.61 32.90
C ASN A 7 -50.32 -12.58 32.92
N CYS A 8 -50.95 -12.38 34.10
CA CYS A 8 -52.41 -12.42 34.23
C CYS A 8 -53.05 -11.16 34.83
N GLY A 9 -52.25 -10.18 35.26
CA GLY A 9 -52.75 -8.94 35.86
C GLY A 9 -53.33 -9.07 37.28
N HIS A 10 -53.27 -10.26 37.90
CA HIS A 10 -53.79 -10.44 39.26
C HIS A 10 -52.94 -9.70 40.29
N LYS A 11 -53.60 -9.15 41.33
CA LYS A 11 -52.96 -8.45 42.44
C LYS A 11 -52.33 -9.47 43.38
N LEU A 12 -51.04 -9.29 43.67
CA LEU A 12 -50.22 -10.21 44.46
C LEU A 12 -49.56 -9.45 45.61
N ASP A 13 -49.19 -10.19 46.67
CA ASP A 13 -48.38 -9.63 47.73
C ASP A 13 -46.92 -9.51 47.27
N ALA A 14 -46.20 -8.51 47.77
CA ALA A 14 -44.82 -8.22 47.35
C ALA A 14 -43.83 -9.35 47.71
N ASN A 15 -44.20 -10.25 48.62
CA ASN A 15 -43.39 -11.40 49.02
C ASN A 15 -43.77 -12.72 48.32
N ASP A 16 -44.78 -12.72 47.45
CA ASP A 16 -45.16 -13.93 46.72
C ASP A 16 -44.09 -14.31 45.69
N LYS A 17 -43.67 -15.58 45.68
CA LYS A 17 -42.69 -16.11 44.72
C LYS A 17 -43.33 -16.58 43.41
N TYR A 18 -44.62 -16.87 43.43
CA TYR A 18 -45.41 -17.37 42.30
C TYR A 18 -46.82 -16.77 42.34
N CYS A 19 -47.41 -16.56 41.17
CA CYS A 19 -48.79 -16.09 41.09
C CYS A 19 -49.76 -17.21 41.48
N ALA A 20 -50.58 -16.98 42.51
CA ALA A 20 -51.58 -17.96 42.95
C ALA A 20 -52.65 -18.28 41.89
N MET A 21 -52.87 -17.40 40.92
CA MET A 21 -53.90 -17.57 39.89
C MET A 21 -53.41 -18.29 38.64
N CYS A 22 -52.22 -17.98 38.13
CA CYS A 22 -51.72 -18.56 36.87
C CYS A 22 -50.46 -19.41 37.03
N GLY A 23 -49.92 -19.54 38.24
CA GLY A 23 -48.72 -20.31 38.54
C GLY A 23 -47.41 -19.71 38.02
N SER A 24 -47.45 -18.54 37.34
CA SER A 24 -46.23 -17.93 36.79
C SER A 24 -45.32 -17.45 37.90
N LYS A 25 -44.02 -17.74 37.79
CA LYS A 25 -43.00 -17.28 38.73
C LYS A 25 -42.92 -15.75 38.72
N ILE A 26 -42.93 -15.16 39.91
CA ILE A 26 -42.74 -13.72 40.09
C ILE A 26 -41.24 -13.53 40.15
N GLU A 27 -40.66 -12.97 39.09
CA GLU A 27 -39.25 -12.61 39.05
C GLU A 27 -39.04 -11.44 40.02
N THR A 28 -38.74 -11.74 41.28
CA THR A 28 -38.12 -10.78 42.19
C THR A 28 -36.87 -10.29 41.49
N MET A 29 -36.87 -9.02 41.09
CA MET A 29 -35.80 -8.46 40.28
C MET A 29 -34.50 -8.44 41.10
N ASP A 30 -33.70 -9.51 41.00
CA ASP A 30 -32.29 -9.47 41.32
C ASP A 30 -31.61 -8.60 40.24
N ASN A 31 -31.83 -7.30 40.36
CA ASN A 31 -31.45 -6.24 39.42
C ASN A 31 -29.96 -6.28 39.03
N ALA A 32 -29.12 -6.92 39.84
CA ALA A 32 -27.68 -6.98 39.65
C ALA A 32 -27.25 -7.76 38.38
N SER A 33 -27.93 -8.83 37.99
CA SER A 33 -27.54 -9.65 36.83
C SER A 33 -27.90 -8.96 35.51
N THR A 34 -29.14 -8.46 35.41
CA THR A 34 -29.66 -7.78 34.22
C THR A 34 -28.90 -6.47 33.93
N ILE A 35 -28.51 -5.73 34.98
CA ILE A 35 -27.70 -4.50 34.84
C ILE A 35 -26.30 -4.84 34.31
N LYS A 36 -25.69 -5.95 34.77
CA LYS A 36 -24.35 -6.36 34.36
C LYS A 36 -24.30 -6.78 32.89
N ASP A 37 -25.33 -7.45 32.41
CA ASP A 37 -25.42 -7.89 31.01
C ASP A 37 -25.61 -6.70 30.06
N ARG A 38 -26.47 -5.73 30.43
CA ARG A 38 -26.61 -4.47 29.68
C ARG A 38 -25.34 -3.62 29.70
N LEU A 39 -24.61 -3.59 30.83
CA LEU A 39 -23.30 -2.92 30.92
C LEU A 39 -22.27 -3.54 29.98
N ASN A 40 -22.29 -4.87 29.84
CA ASN A 40 -21.37 -5.58 28.95
C ASN A 40 -21.69 -5.34 27.47
N SER A 41 -22.97 -5.30 27.08
CA SER A 41 -23.35 -4.99 25.69
C SER A 41 -23.01 -3.54 25.32
N LEU A 42 -23.33 -2.56 26.20
CA LEU A 42 -22.96 -1.16 26.00
C LEU A 42 -21.43 -0.98 25.91
N ARG A 43 -20.67 -1.72 26.74
CA ARG A 43 -19.19 -1.70 26.67
C ARG A 43 -18.67 -2.28 25.35
N GLN A 44 -19.33 -3.27 24.76
CA GLN A 44 -18.96 -3.81 23.45
C GLN A 44 -19.27 -2.83 22.32
N GLU A 45 -20.43 -2.16 22.35
CA GLU A 45 -20.79 -1.11 21.40
C GLU A 45 -19.84 0.09 21.47
N ILE A 46 -19.50 0.54 22.68
CA ILE A 46 -18.50 1.62 22.89
C ILE A 46 -17.11 1.18 22.41
N LYS A 47 -16.73 -0.09 22.58
CA LYS A 47 -15.46 -0.62 22.02
C LYS A 47 -15.50 -0.70 20.49
N ALA A 48 -16.64 -1.06 19.89
CA ALA A 48 -16.81 -1.11 18.45
C ALA A 48 -16.78 0.29 17.83
N SER A 49 -17.48 1.25 18.44
CA SER A 49 -17.49 2.66 18.01
C SER A 49 -16.14 3.35 18.25
N ASN A 50 -15.45 3.08 19.36
CA ASN A 50 -14.10 3.56 19.58
C ASN A 50 -13.05 2.86 18.70
N LYS A 51 -13.30 1.64 18.21
CA LYS A 51 -12.41 0.99 17.24
C LYS A 51 -12.57 1.58 15.83
N SER A 52 -13.76 2.03 15.46
CA SER A 52 -13.97 2.83 14.25
C SER A 52 -13.46 4.27 14.39
N SER A 53 -13.57 4.86 15.59
CA SER A 53 -13.13 6.24 15.86
C SER A 53 -11.64 6.33 16.22
N SER A 54 -10.98 5.30 16.74
CA SER A 54 -9.52 5.28 16.92
C SER A 54 -8.78 5.07 15.59
N GLU A 55 -9.50 4.70 14.53
CA GLU A 55 -9.03 4.75 13.15
C GLU A 55 -9.24 6.16 12.53
N THR A 56 -9.77 7.13 13.31
CA THR A 56 -9.83 8.52 12.89
C THR A 56 -8.42 9.13 12.95
N LEU A 57 -7.90 9.41 11.76
CA LEU A 57 -7.05 10.55 11.49
C LEU A 57 -5.71 10.57 12.23
N ASP A 58 -4.96 9.47 12.12
CA ASP A 58 -3.51 9.45 12.35
C ASP A 58 -2.81 10.26 11.23
N TYR A 59 -2.94 11.58 11.34
CA TYR A 59 -2.26 12.55 10.49
C TYR A 59 -0.79 12.61 10.90
N VAL A 60 0.08 12.24 9.97
CA VAL A 60 1.52 12.34 10.17
C VAL A 60 1.99 13.65 9.56
N LYS A 61 2.66 14.47 10.38
CA LYS A 61 3.38 15.64 9.87
C LYS A 61 4.55 15.15 9.01
N VAL A 62 4.58 15.54 7.75
CA VAL A 62 5.63 15.12 6.83
C VAL A 62 6.94 15.84 7.19
N SER A 63 8.00 15.06 7.41
CA SER A 63 9.37 15.58 7.57
C SER A 63 9.80 16.33 6.31
N ALA A 64 10.48 17.46 6.48
CA ALA A 64 11.02 18.23 5.36
C ALA A 64 12.30 17.57 4.80
N ASP A 65 12.18 16.35 4.29
CA ASP A 65 13.28 15.67 3.63
C ASP A 65 13.44 16.18 2.19
N TRP A 66 14.66 16.13 1.65
CA TRP A 66 14.98 16.55 0.28
C TRP A 66 14.05 15.93 -0.77
N LEU A 67 13.61 14.69 -0.54
CA LEU A 67 12.70 13.98 -1.41
C LEU A 67 11.28 14.57 -1.42
N ASN A 68 10.77 14.94 -0.24
CA ASN A 68 9.45 15.57 -0.12
C ASN A 68 9.47 16.96 -0.78
N LYS A 69 10.61 17.66 -0.74
CA LYS A 69 10.84 18.92 -1.46
C LYS A 69 10.77 18.73 -2.99
N ILE A 70 11.44 17.71 -3.55
CA ILE A 70 11.36 17.39 -4.98
C ILE A 70 9.94 17.01 -5.40
N CYS A 71 9.26 16.22 -4.57
CA CYS A 71 7.90 15.76 -4.85
C CYS A 71 6.82 16.82 -4.53
N ARG A 72 7.20 17.98 -4.00
CA ARG A 72 6.28 19.04 -3.49
C ARG A 72 5.22 18.50 -2.52
N ILE A 73 5.62 17.58 -1.63
CA ILE A 73 4.73 16.98 -0.62
C ILE A 73 4.97 17.69 0.71
N ASN A 74 4.19 18.73 1.00
CA ASN A 74 4.24 19.46 2.27
C ASN A 74 2.84 19.45 2.91
N GLY A 75 2.78 19.27 4.23
CA GLY A 75 1.53 19.33 5.00
C GLY A 75 1.28 18.14 5.92
N TYR A 76 0.04 18.01 6.34
CA TYR A 76 -0.45 16.91 7.17
C TYR A 76 -1.27 15.97 6.29
N PHE A 77 -0.93 14.68 6.32
CA PHE A 77 -1.61 13.66 5.53
C PHE A 77 -1.91 12.44 6.40
N THR A 78 -3.00 11.76 6.08
CA THR A 78 -3.21 10.42 6.65
C THR A 78 -2.13 9.47 6.13
N LYS A 79 -1.80 8.42 6.88
CA LYS A 79 -0.80 7.41 6.46
C LYS A 79 -1.10 6.82 5.08
N GLY A 80 -2.38 6.61 4.75
CA GLY A 80 -2.81 6.10 3.44
C GLY A 80 -2.58 7.10 2.31
N GLU A 81 -3.03 8.35 2.48
CA GLU A 81 -2.85 9.40 1.45
C GLU A 81 -1.38 9.75 1.24
N LEU A 82 -0.57 9.76 2.31
CA LEU A 82 0.86 10.01 2.21
C LEU A 82 1.56 8.94 1.38
N ALA A 83 1.21 7.68 1.60
CA ALA A 83 1.74 6.56 0.82
C ALA A 83 1.34 6.67 -0.65
N GLU A 84 0.06 6.97 -0.95
CA GLU A 84 -0.42 7.12 -2.33
C GLU A 84 0.26 8.29 -3.06
N ARG A 85 0.41 9.44 -2.39
CA ARG A 85 1.06 10.61 -2.99
C ARG A 85 2.54 10.34 -3.28
N ARG A 86 3.27 9.75 -2.35
CA ARG A 86 4.68 9.37 -2.55
C ARG A 86 4.81 8.37 -3.69
N PHE A 87 3.93 7.37 -3.74
CA PHE A 87 3.89 6.39 -4.80
C PHE A 87 3.69 7.03 -6.18
N ARG A 88 2.68 7.90 -6.31
CA ARG A 88 2.39 8.59 -7.57
C ARG A 88 3.53 9.50 -8.01
N ALA A 89 4.18 10.17 -7.06
CA ALA A 89 5.35 11.00 -7.34
C ALA A 89 6.54 10.17 -7.82
N SER A 90 6.89 9.08 -7.13
CA SER A 90 7.96 8.17 -7.54
C SER A 90 7.70 7.57 -8.92
N TYR A 91 6.48 7.12 -9.19
CA TYR A 91 6.11 6.58 -10.50
C TYR A 91 6.33 7.59 -11.63
N ARG A 92 5.92 8.86 -11.43
CA ARG A 92 6.15 9.91 -12.42
C ARG A 92 7.64 10.15 -12.68
N ILE A 93 8.46 10.17 -11.64
CA ILE A 93 9.92 10.36 -11.78
C ILE A 93 10.53 9.20 -12.57
N ILE A 94 10.21 7.96 -12.22
CA ILE A 94 10.72 6.76 -12.90
C ILE A 94 10.30 6.76 -14.37
N TYR A 95 9.02 7.05 -14.65
CA TYR A 95 8.51 7.11 -16.02
C TYR A 95 9.20 8.21 -16.84
N SER A 96 9.40 9.40 -16.27
CA SER A 96 10.13 10.49 -16.93
C SER A 96 11.58 10.12 -17.21
N LEU A 97 12.27 9.50 -16.24
CA LEU A 97 13.64 9.01 -16.44
C LEU A 97 13.69 7.96 -17.56
N TYR A 98 12.78 6.99 -17.53
CA TYR A 98 12.67 5.98 -18.58
C TYR A 98 12.52 6.63 -19.96
N LEU A 99 11.65 7.63 -20.10
CA LEU A 99 11.44 8.32 -21.37
C LEU A 99 12.68 9.11 -21.81
N ILE A 100 13.37 9.78 -20.87
CA ILE A 100 14.61 10.53 -21.13
C ILE A 100 15.74 9.59 -21.58
N PHE A 101 15.81 8.35 -21.10
CA PHE A 101 16.86 7.41 -21.51
C PHE A 101 16.50 6.62 -22.77
N VAL A 102 15.25 6.18 -22.89
CA VAL A 102 14.82 5.33 -24.00
C VAL A 102 14.72 6.14 -25.29
N VAL A 103 14.18 7.36 -25.27
CA VAL A 103 14.00 8.14 -26.50
C VAL A 103 15.35 8.44 -27.22
N PRO A 104 16.42 8.90 -26.54
CA PRO A 104 17.70 9.15 -27.20
C PRO A 104 18.37 7.86 -27.69
N VAL A 105 18.32 6.78 -26.92
CA VAL A 105 18.90 5.48 -27.32
C VAL A 105 18.20 4.96 -28.57
N THR A 106 16.87 5.05 -28.61
CA THR A 106 16.08 4.63 -29.75
C THR A 106 16.34 5.49 -31.00
N LEU A 107 16.47 6.81 -30.85
CA LEU A 107 16.85 7.71 -31.94
C LEU A 107 18.27 7.45 -32.46
N ALA A 108 19.24 7.21 -31.58
CA ALA A 108 20.62 6.89 -31.96
C ALA A 108 20.68 5.60 -32.78
N LEU A 109 19.95 4.56 -32.37
CA LEU A 109 19.87 3.30 -33.11
C LEU A 109 19.20 3.47 -34.47
N ILE A 110 18.14 4.28 -34.58
CA ILE A 110 17.49 4.58 -35.86
C ILE A 110 18.45 5.32 -36.80
N TYR A 111 19.21 6.28 -36.27
CA TYR A 111 20.22 7.00 -37.05
C TYR A 111 21.30 6.07 -37.62
N GLU A 112 21.78 5.12 -36.83
CA GLU A 112 22.74 4.11 -37.28
C GLU A 112 22.14 3.14 -38.30
N LEU A 113 20.86 2.78 -38.16
CA LEU A 113 20.16 1.95 -39.13
C LEU A 113 20.08 2.64 -40.51
N ILE A 114 19.77 3.94 -40.52
CA ILE A 114 19.65 4.74 -41.74
C ILE A 114 21.01 4.94 -42.42
N THR A 115 22.07 5.11 -41.65
CA THR A 115 23.42 5.36 -42.19
C THR A 115 24.13 4.12 -42.73
N GLY A 116 23.51 2.93 -42.63
CA GLY A 116 23.92 1.73 -43.35
C GLY A 116 25.27 1.12 -42.92
N LYS A 117 25.79 1.49 -41.75
CA LYS A 117 27.14 1.10 -41.30
C LYS A 117 27.24 -0.29 -40.65
N ASN A 118 26.16 -1.08 -40.64
CA ASN A 118 26.03 -2.13 -39.62
C ASN A 118 26.11 -3.55 -40.19
N SER A 119 26.89 -4.40 -39.50
CA SER A 119 26.89 -5.85 -39.68
C SER A 119 25.56 -6.45 -39.17
N LEU A 120 25.15 -7.58 -39.75
CA LEU A 120 23.93 -8.30 -39.37
C LEU A 120 23.85 -8.64 -37.88
N ALA A 121 25.01 -8.85 -37.23
CA ALA A 121 25.08 -9.09 -35.78
C ALA A 121 24.62 -7.89 -34.95
N TYR A 122 24.91 -6.66 -35.41
CA TYR A 122 24.51 -5.43 -34.72
C TYR A 122 23.01 -5.17 -34.78
N ILE A 123 22.39 -5.50 -35.92
CA ILE A 123 20.94 -5.38 -36.10
C ILE A 123 20.22 -6.34 -35.14
N LEU A 124 20.73 -7.57 -35.00
CA LEU A 124 20.14 -8.58 -34.13
C LEU A 124 20.23 -8.20 -32.64
N THR A 125 21.38 -7.69 -32.17
CA THR A 125 21.54 -7.24 -30.79
C THR A 125 20.67 -6.02 -30.48
N SER A 126 20.53 -5.10 -31.44
CA SER A 126 19.63 -3.95 -31.33
C SER A 126 18.16 -4.39 -31.20
N LEU A 127 17.70 -5.33 -32.04
CA LEU A 127 16.34 -5.89 -31.96
C LEU A 127 16.04 -6.52 -30.59
N ILE A 128 17.00 -7.27 -30.03
CA ILE A 128 16.88 -7.87 -28.70
C ILE A 128 16.76 -6.76 -27.63
N ALA A 129 17.58 -5.71 -27.71
CA ALA A 129 17.51 -4.59 -26.78
C ALA A 129 16.15 -3.87 -26.82
N TRP A 130 15.59 -3.66 -28.02
CA TRP A 130 14.24 -3.11 -28.20
C TRP A 130 13.16 -4.02 -27.64
N GLY A 131 13.25 -5.33 -27.87
CA GLY A 131 12.33 -6.31 -27.30
C GLY A 131 12.31 -6.24 -25.77
N VAL A 132 13.49 -6.16 -25.14
CA VAL A 132 13.63 -6.00 -23.69
C VAL A 132 13.01 -4.69 -23.21
N LEU A 133 13.25 -3.56 -23.89
CA LEU A 133 12.67 -2.25 -23.54
C LEU A 133 11.15 -2.22 -23.67
N ILE A 134 10.59 -2.83 -24.72
CA ILE A 134 9.13 -2.90 -24.94
C ILE A 134 8.48 -3.75 -23.85
N ILE A 135 9.04 -4.94 -23.57
CA ILE A 135 8.59 -5.79 -22.46
C ILE A 135 8.68 -5.02 -21.13
N TRP A 136 9.74 -4.22 -20.94
CA TRP A 136 9.90 -3.32 -19.79
C TRP A 136 8.77 -2.30 -19.66
N GLY A 137 8.44 -1.59 -20.74
CA GLY A 137 7.34 -0.63 -20.77
C GLY A 137 5.99 -1.27 -20.46
N ILE A 138 5.76 -2.48 -21.00
CA ILE A 138 4.54 -3.26 -20.74
C ILE A 138 4.48 -3.69 -19.27
N LEU A 139 5.58 -4.18 -18.69
CA LEU A 139 5.62 -4.55 -17.26
C LEU A 139 5.35 -3.35 -16.35
N ILE A 140 5.94 -2.19 -16.64
CA ILE A 140 5.66 -0.93 -15.93
C ILE A 140 4.17 -0.57 -16.04
N PHE A 141 3.56 -0.74 -17.20
CA PHE A 141 2.15 -0.43 -17.41
C PHE A 141 1.22 -1.40 -16.64
N ILE A 142 1.50 -2.71 -16.72
CA ILE A 142 0.74 -3.76 -16.01
C ILE A 142 0.87 -3.61 -14.49
N SER A 143 1.99 -3.07 -14.02
CA SER A 143 2.25 -2.86 -12.59
C SER A 143 1.31 -1.88 -11.89
N LYS A 144 0.46 -1.14 -12.63
CA LYS A 144 -0.69 -0.45 -12.02
C LYS A 144 -1.54 -1.35 -11.12
N LYS A 145 -1.52 -2.67 -11.37
CA LYS A 145 -2.30 -3.67 -10.64
C LYS A 145 -1.49 -4.46 -9.60
N PHE A 146 -0.15 -4.34 -9.56
CA PHE A 146 0.73 -5.17 -8.73
C PHE A 146 1.61 -4.37 -7.77
N LYS A 147 2.13 -5.05 -6.74
CA LYS A 147 2.95 -4.52 -5.63
C LYS A 147 4.24 -3.84 -6.16
N LEU A 148 4.13 -2.56 -6.56
CA LEU A 148 5.17 -1.72 -7.17
C LEU A 148 6.57 -1.78 -6.54
N PRO A 149 6.76 -1.80 -5.20
CA PRO A 149 8.12 -1.79 -4.64
C PRO A 149 8.89 -3.08 -4.89
N ILE A 150 8.20 -4.23 -4.89
CA ILE A 150 8.84 -5.52 -5.20
C ILE A 150 9.22 -5.56 -6.68
N MET A 151 8.34 -5.06 -7.54
CA MET A 151 8.64 -5.00 -8.97
C MET A 151 9.80 -4.05 -9.26
N LEU A 152 9.84 -2.86 -8.65
CA LEU A 152 10.97 -1.93 -8.78
C LEU A 152 12.28 -2.54 -8.30
N ALA A 153 12.26 -3.31 -7.22
CA ALA A 153 13.45 -4.03 -6.75
C ALA A 153 13.93 -5.08 -7.75
N ILE A 154 13.00 -5.90 -8.30
CA ILE A 154 13.33 -6.90 -9.32
C ILE A 154 13.82 -6.22 -10.60
N MET A 155 13.22 -5.09 -11.00
CA MET A 155 13.64 -4.33 -12.18
C MET A 155 15.04 -3.74 -12.01
N SER A 156 15.34 -3.16 -10.85
CA SER A 156 16.68 -2.66 -10.52
C SER A 156 17.72 -3.79 -10.56
N LEU A 157 17.38 -4.96 -10.00
CA LEU A 157 18.24 -6.15 -10.03
C LEU A 157 18.50 -6.63 -11.47
N LEU A 158 17.47 -6.70 -12.32
CA LEU A 158 17.61 -7.13 -13.71
C LEU A 158 18.50 -6.18 -14.53
N VAL A 159 18.36 -4.86 -14.33
CA VAL A 159 19.24 -3.88 -14.98
C VAL A 159 20.68 -4.10 -14.54
N VAL A 160 20.93 -4.31 -13.24
CA VAL A 160 22.28 -4.61 -12.74
C VAL A 160 22.83 -5.88 -13.37
N ILE A 161 22.04 -6.96 -13.46
CA ILE A 161 22.47 -8.23 -14.06
C ILE A 161 22.84 -8.03 -15.54
N ILE A 162 22.01 -7.34 -16.32
CA ILE A 162 22.29 -7.07 -17.74
C ILE A 162 23.59 -6.28 -17.90
N GLN A 163 23.83 -5.29 -17.04
CA GLN A 163 25.05 -4.48 -17.08
C GLN A 163 26.30 -5.29 -16.69
N LEU A 164 26.19 -6.21 -15.72
CA LEU A 164 27.28 -7.10 -15.32
C LEU A 164 27.64 -8.10 -16.44
N THR A 165 26.64 -8.61 -17.17
CA THR A 165 26.88 -9.56 -18.26
C THR A 165 27.50 -8.92 -19.51
N GLY A 166 27.45 -7.58 -19.65
CA GLY A 166 27.93 -6.87 -20.84
C GLY A 166 29.30 -6.20 -20.70
N LEU A 167 30.12 -6.58 -19.72
CA LEU A 167 31.34 -5.85 -19.30
C LEU A 167 32.53 -5.86 -20.29
N GLU A 168 32.39 -6.42 -21.50
CA GLU A 168 33.47 -6.46 -22.50
C GLU A 168 33.63 -5.15 -23.32
N GLY A 169 33.22 -4.00 -22.76
CA GLY A 169 33.24 -2.70 -23.43
C GLY A 169 34.32 -1.74 -22.93
N SER A 170 34.61 -0.70 -23.72
CA SER A 170 35.56 0.36 -23.40
C SER A 170 35.28 1.03 -22.04
N SER A 171 36.35 1.43 -21.33
CA SER A 171 36.29 1.97 -19.96
C SER A 171 35.32 3.13 -19.76
N TYR A 172 35.03 3.91 -20.81
CA TYR A 172 34.10 5.04 -20.75
C TYR A 172 32.62 4.59 -20.65
N LEU A 173 32.22 3.53 -21.35
CA LEU A 173 30.87 2.99 -21.24
C LEU A 173 30.58 2.45 -19.85
N ASN A 174 31.59 1.90 -19.17
CA ASN A 174 31.44 1.32 -17.84
C ASN A 174 31.04 2.36 -16.78
N TRP A 175 31.58 3.58 -16.86
CA TRP A 175 31.20 4.68 -15.97
C TRP A 175 29.77 5.15 -16.19
N PHE A 176 29.33 5.29 -17.44
CA PHE A 176 27.97 5.69 -17.76
C PHE A 176 26.94 4.64 -17.29
N ARG A 177 27.28 3.35 -17.44
CA ARG A 177 26.47 2.22 -16.95
C ARG A 177 26.33 2.23 -15.43
N LEU A 178 27.41 2.50 -14.69
CA LEU A 178 27.37 2.66 -13.23
C LEU A 178 26.49 3.84 -12.79
N LEU A 179 26.55 4.95 -13.51
CA LEU A 179 25.71 6.12 -13.23
C LEU A 179 24.21 5.78 -13.40
N ILE A 180 23.85 5.06 -14.45
CA ILE A 180 22.48 4.59 -14.67
C ILE A 180 22.02 3.71 -13.49
N VAL A 181 22.84 2.75 -13.08
CA VAL A 181 22.51 1.87 -11.93
C VAL A 181 22.25 2.71 -10.67
N LEU A 182 23.10 3.69 -10.37
CA LEU A 182 22.93 4.57 -9.21
C LEU A 182 21.62 5.38 -9.28
N ILE A 183 21.27 5.90 -10.47
CA ILE A 183 20.03 6.65 -10.69
C ILE A 183 18.80 5.77 -10.43
N PHE A 184 18.83 4.48 -10.81
CA PHE A 184 17.72 3.56 -10.54
C PHE A 184 17.72 3.01 -9.11
N LEU A 185 18.87 2.95 -8.44
CA LEU A 185 18.98 2.47 -7.06
C LEU A 185 18.26 3.41 -6.08
N ILE A 186 18.39 4.72 -6.26
CA ILE A 186 17.78 5.76 -5.41
C ILE A 186 16.25 5.60 -5.27
N PRO A 187 15.45 5.58 -6.36
CA PRO A 187 14.00 5.40 -6.28
C PRO A 187 13.62 4.00 -5.76
N THR A 188 14.46 2.99 -5.98
CA THR A 188 14.24 1.63 -5.44
C THR A 188 14.35 1.61 -3.92
N ILE A 189 15.40 2.23 -3.37
CA ILE A 189 15.59 2.38 -1.92
C ILE A 189 14.43 3.20 -1.31
N GLN A 190 13.96 4.24 -2.00
CA GLN A 190 12.82 5.03 -1.55
C GLN A 190 11.52 4.22 -1.53
N ALA A 191 11.26 3.45 -2.59
CA ALA A 191 10.12 2.55 -2.65
C ALA A 191 10.19 1.54 -1.49
N PHE A 192 11.37 1.02 -1.17
CA PHE A 192 11.55 0.11 -0.05
C PHE A 192 11.33 0.78 1.32
N HIS A 193 11.89 1.98 1.53
CA HIS A 193 11.69 2.73 2.76
C HIS A 193 10.21 3.12 2.98
N SER A 194 9.46 3.33 1.90
CA SER A 194 8.02 3.60 1.96
C SER A 194 7.22 2.42 2.51
N ILE A 195 7.71 1.18 2.38
CA ILE A 195 7.03 -0.03 2.89
C ILE A 195 6.88 0.03 4.42
N LYS A 196 7.83 0.67 5.12
CA LYS A 196 7.79 0.82 6.58
C LYS A 196 6.55 1.57 7.09
N TYR A 197 5.93 2.37 6.23
CA TYR A 197 4.79 3.21 6.57
C TYR A 197 3.44 2.60 6.15
N LEU A 198 3.43 1.41 5.53
CA LEU A 198 2.15 0.78 5.18
C LEU A 198 1.39 0.33 6.43
N PRO A 199 0.08 0.63 6.52
CA PRO A 199 -0.74 0.19 7.64
C PRO A 199 -0.79 -1.35 7.70
N SER A 200 -0.86 -1.88 8.91
CA SER A 200 -0.83 -3.33 9.19
C SER A 200 -1.93 -4.12 8.44
N ARG A 201 -3.08 -3.49 8.16
CA ARG A 201 -4.14 -4.07 7.32
C ARG A 201 -3.71 -4.32 5.87
N MET A 202 -2.90 -3.44 5.28
CA MET A 202 -2.32 -3.67 3.95
C MET A 202 -1.19 -4.70 4.00
N LYS A 203 -0.45 -4.78 5.12
CA LYS A 203 0.63 -5.76 5.31
C LYS A 203 0.13 -7.21 5.21
N LYS A 204 -1.10 -7.49 5.67
CA LYS A 204 -1.77 -8.80 5.51
C LYS A 204 -2.16 -9.18 4.07
N ARG A 205 -2.26 -8.21 3.15
CA ARG A 205 -2.40 -8.50 1.70
C ARG A 205 -1.04 -8.62 1.01
N LEU A 206 0.04 -8.32 1.74
CA LEU A 206 1.41 -8.27 1.25
C LEU A 206 2.18 -9.56 1.53
N SER A 207 1.97 -10.17 2.71
CA SER A 207 2.33 -11.57 3.03
C SER A 207 1.50 -12.55 2.22
#